data_AF-A0A0U2VXL7-F1
#
_entry.id   AF-A0A0U2VXL7-F1
#
_cell.length_a   1.000
_cell.length_b   1.000
_cell.length_c   1.000
_cell.angle_alpha   90.00
_cell.angle_beta   90.00
_cell.angle_gamma   90.00
#
_symmetry.space_group_name_H-M   'P 1'
#
loop_
_entity.id
_entity.type
_entity.pdbx_description
1 polymer ?
#
loop_
_entity_poly.entity_id
_entity_poly.type
_entity_poly.pdbx_seq_one_letter_code
_entity_poly.pdbx_strand_id
1 'polypeptide(L)' 'MNLIEERLQKEKMKQVQLLAAYYQVVNRLPLGVKRDQMIRDILACKDKIKKINQQLTELNKG' A
#
# COMPACT_ATOMS: atom_id res chain seq x y z
N MET A 1 -1.94 -7.51 -22.06
CA MET A 1 -2.15 -6.91 -20.74
C MET A 1 -2.32 -5.41 -20.96
N ASN A 2 -3.37 -4.80 -20.42
CA ASN A 2 -3.68 -3.39 -20.64
C ASN A 2 -2.59 -2.51 -19.99
N LEU A 3 -2.08 -1.49 -20.67
CA LEU A 3 -1.05 -0.56 -20.13
C LEU A 3 -1.47 0.06 -18.78
N ILE A 4 -2.78 0.29 -18.59
CA ILE A 4 -3.35 0.79 -17.34
C ILE A 4 -3.25 -0.27 -16.24
N GLU A 5 -3.56 -1.51 -16.56
CA GLU A 5 -3.48 -2.65 -15.63
C GLU A 5 -2.04 -2.86 -15.17
N GLU A 6 -1.07 -2.86 -16.10
CA GLU A 6 0.36 -3.01 -15.76
C GLU A 6 0.84 -1.87 -14.85
N ARG A 7 0.43 -0.62 -15.13
CA ARG A 7 0.75 0.54 -14.28
C ARG A 7 0.17 0.37 -12.87
N LEU A 8 -1.07 -0.08 -12.76
CA LEU A 8 -1.74 -0.31 -11.49
C LEU A 8 -1.08 -1.45 -10.70
N GLN A 9 -0.70 -2.55 -11.36
CA GLN A 9 0.01 -3.65 -10.71
C GLN A 9 1.40 -3.21 -10.20
N LYS A 10 2.15 -2.42 -10.97
CA LYS A 10 3.43 -1.85 -10.54
C LYS A 10 3.26 -0.93 -9.32
N GLU A 11 2.25 -0.06 -9.34
CA GLU A 11 1.98 0.83 -8.21
C GLU A 11 1.53 0.05 -6.97
N LYS A 12 0.67 -0.95 -7.12
CA LYS A 12 0.28 -1.86 -6.05
C LYS A 12 1.51 -2.52 -5.41
N MET A 13 2.44 -3.02 -6.22
CA MET A 13 3.64 -3.68 -5.74
C MET A 13 4.52 -2.74 -4.91
N LYS A 14 4.70 -1.48 -5.36
CA LYS A 14 5.42 -0.46 -4.57
C LYS A 14 4.78 -0.23 -3.21
N GLN A 15 3.45 -0.10 -3.15
CA GLN A 15 2.74 0.10 -1.88
C GLN A 15 2.85 -1.14 -0.96
N VAL A 16 2.81 -2.36 -1.51
CA VAL A 16 3.00 -3.59 -0.74
C VAL A 16 4.42 -3.68 -0.17
N GLN A 17 5.44 -3.37 -0.97
CA GLN A 17 6.84 -3.33 -0.52
C GLN A 17 7.04 -2.30 0.60
N LEU A 18 6.47 -1.11 0.44
CA LEU A 18 6.52 -0.05 1.46
C LEU A 18 5.82 -0.48 2.76
N LEU A 19 4.64 -1.10 2.65
CA LEU A 19 3.90 -1.63 3.79
C LEU A 19 4.71 -2.72 4.53
N ALA A 20 5.37 -3.61 3.80
CA ALA A 20 6.23 -4.63 4.39
C ALA A 20 7.41 -4.00 5.15
N ALA A 21 8.05 -2.97 4.58
CA ALA A 21 9.12 -2.23 5.24
C ALA A 21 8.63 -1.56 6.54
N TYR A 22 7.47 -0.91 6.52
CA TYR A 22 6.89 -0.32 7.73
C TYR A 22 6.61 -1.37 8.81
N TYR A 23 6.08 -2.54 8.46
CA TYR A 23 5.83 -3.59 9.44
C TYR A 23 7.10 -4.17 10.08
N GLN A 24 8.22 -4.19 9.35
CA GLN A 24 9.51 -4.60 9.92
C GLN A 24 10.04 -3.60 10.96
N VAL A 25 9.72 -2.30 10.81
CA VAL A 25 10.26 -1.23 11.64
C VAL A 25 9.34 -0.82 12.79
N VAL A 26 8.02 -0.75 12.57
CA VAL A 26 7.06 -0.15 13.51
C VAL A 26 7.06 -0.82 14.89
N ASN A 27 7.27 -2.14 14.93
CA ASN A 27 7.29 -2.91 16.18
C ASN A 27 8.57 -2.67 17.00
N ARG A 28 9.63 -2.17 16.36
CA ARG A 28 10.91 -1.83 17.00
C ARG A 28 10.95 -0.38 17.48
N LEU A 29 9.97 0.44 17.08
CA LEU A 29 9.89 1.83 17.51
C LEU A 29 9.27 1.92 18.92
N PRO A 30 9.87 2.72 19.82
CA PRO A 30 9.23 3.06 21.08
C PRO A 30 7.92 3.81 20.82
N LEU A 31 7.03 3.80 21.82
CA LEU A 31 5.81 4.59 21.75
C LEU A 31 6.15 6.07 21.59
N GLY A 32 5.35 6.78 20.78
CA GLY A 32 5.49 8.21 20.55
C GLY A 32 5.32 8.60 19.08
N VAL A 33 5.52 9.89 18.81
CA VAL A 33 5.17 10.56 17.55
C VAL A 33 5.69 9.84 16.30
N LYS A 34 6.91 9.28 16.35
CA LYS A 34 7.48 8.55 15.21
C LYS A 34 6.73 7.25 14.90
N ARG A 35 6.35 6.49 15.93
CA ARG A 35 5.56 5.27 15.77
C ARG A 35 4.15 5.59 15.30
N ASP A 36 3.54 6.64 15.85
CA ASP A 36 2.19 7.07 15.47
C ASP A 36 2.15 7.55 14.01
N GLN A 37 3.19 8.27 13.56
CA GLN A 37 3.32 8.66 12.17
C GLN A 37 3.45 7.43 11.27
N MET A 38 4.29 6.46 11.63
CA MET A 38 4.43 5.23 10.86
C MET A 38 3.13 4.40 10.82
N ILE A 39 2.35 4.39 11.89
CA ILE A 39 1.01 3.77 11.91
C ILE A 39 0.08 4.48 10.92
N ARG A 40 0.07 5.82 10.87
CA ARG A 40 -0.69 6.58 9.88
C ARG A 40 -0.25 6.26 8.45
N ASP A 41 1.06 6.16 8.21
CA ASP A 41 1.61 5.82 6.90
C ASP A 41 1.22 4.39 6.48
N ILE A 42 1.22 3.43 7.41
CA ILE A 42 0.72 2.06 7.21
C ILE A 42 -0.75 2.07 6.77
N LEU A 43 -1.59 2.85 7.46
CA LEU A 43 -3.02 2.96 7.13
C LEU A 43 -3.20 3.56 5.74
N ALA A 44 -2.46 4.62 5.40
CA ALA A 44 -2.50 5.24 4.08
C ALA A 44 -2.05 4.28 2.96
N CYS A 45 -1.01 3.46 3.18
CA CYS A 45 -0.60 2.43 2.23
C CYS A 45 -1.69 1.37 2.01
N LYS A 46 -2.35 0.91 3.08
CA LYS A 46 -3.44 -0.06 2.97
C LYS A 46 -4.60 0.49 2.15
N ASP A 47 -5.00 1.74 2.38
CA ASP A 47 -6.07 2.39 1.62
C ASP A 47 -5.72 2.54 0.15
N LYS A 48 -4.47 2.90 -0.17
CA LYS A 48 -4.00 2.95 -1.57
C LYS A 48 -4.06 1.59 -2.25
N ILE A 49 -3.58 0.52 -1.58
CA ILE A 49 -3.65 -0.85 -2.11
C ILE A 49 -5.11 -1.26 -2.36
N LYS A 50 -6.01 -0.96 -1.43
CA LYS A 50 -7.45 -1.25 -1.57
C LYS A 50 -8.04 -0.56 -2.80
N LYS A 51 -7.77 0.73 -3.00
CA LYS A 51 -8.24 1.50 -4.17
C LYS A 51 -7.70 0.92 -5.48
N ILE A 52 -6.42 0.57 -5.53
CA ILE A 52 -5.82 -0.05 -6.72
C ILE A 52 -6.46 -1.41 -7.02
N ASN A 53 -6.71 -2.24 -6.00
CA ASN A 53 -7.39 -3.53 -6.18
C ASN A 53 -8.82 -3.37 -6.70
N GLN A 54 -9.55 -2.34 -6.23
CA GLN A 54 -10.88 -2.02 -6.75
C GLN A 54 -10.81 -1.66 -8.24
N GLN A 55 -9.90 -0.77 -8.63
CA GLN A 55 -9.70 -0.39 -10.04
C GLN A 55 -9.31 -1.59 -10.92
N LEU A 56 -8.40 -2.45 -10.45
CA LEU A 56 -8.03 -3.67 -11.17
C LEU A 56 -9.22 -4.64 -11.31
N THR A 57 -10.06 -4.73 -10.27
CA THR A 57 -11.27 -5.56 -10.30
C THR A 57 -12.29 -5.03 -11.30
N GLU A 58 -12.46 -3.71 -11.37
CA GLU A 58 -13.35 -3.05 -12.35
C GLU A 58 -12.84 -3.23 -13.77
N LEU A 59 -11.53 -3.08 -14.01
CA LEU A 59 -10.91 -3.31 -15.32
C LEU A 59 -11.05 -4.76 -15.82
N ASN A 60 -11.04 -5.74 -14.91
CA ASN A 60 -11.21 -7.16 -15.26
C ASN A 60 -12.68 -7.58 -15.45
N LYS A 61 -13.64 -6.73 -15.06
CA LYS A 61 -15.09 -6.95 -15.26
C LYS A 61 -15.61 -6.30 -16.54
N GLY A 62 -14.83 -5.40 -17.14
CA GLY A 62 -15.15 -4.70 -18.39
C GLY A 62 -14.68 -5.44 -19.64
#